data_AF-G1TQC5-F1
#
_entry.id   AF-G1TQC5-F1
#
_cell.length_a   1.000
_cell.length_b   1.000
_cell.length_c   1.000
_cell.angle_alpha   90.00
_cell.angle_beta   90.00
_cell.angle_gamma   90.00
#
_symmetry.space_group_name_H-M   'P 1'
#
loop_
_entity.id
_entity.type
_entity.pdbx_description
1 polymer ?
#
loop_
_entity_poly.entity_id
_entity_poly.type
_entity_poly.pdbx_seq_one_letter_code
_entity_poly.pdbx_strand_id
1 'polypeptide(L)'
;MSPKLNTTSFGTSARRFCVLQVLLLLSLLLTMLVPSTSGQNSEMYAELRCTCLKTMSRIHPSSISKLEVIREGVHCSKMELM
;
A
#
# COMPACT_ATOMS: atom_id res chain seq x y z
N MET A 1 -56.69 -30.84 -30.85
CA MET A 1 -55.27 -31.25 -30.97
C MET A 1 -54.43 -30.21 -30.26
N SER A 2 -53.82 -30.57 -29.13
CA SER A 2 -52.95 -29.69 -28.37
C SER A 2 -51.57 -30.34 -28.30
N PRO A 3 -50.48 -29.68 -28.74
CA PRO A 3 -49.15 -30.11 -28.37
C PRO A 3 -48.81 -29.58 -26.97
N LYS A 4 -48.22 -30.49 -26.23
CA LYS A 4 -47.93 -30.48 -24.80
C LYS A 4 -46.69 -29.61 -24.54
N LEU A 5 -46.76 -28.72 -23.56
CA LEU A 5 -45.61 -27.96 -23.06
C LEU A 5 -44.60 -28.92 -22.42
N ASN A 6 -43.35 -28.91 -22.88
CA ASN A 6 -42.27 -29.71 -22.29
C ASN A 6 -40.95 -28.93 -22.17
N THR A 7 -40.61 -28.69 -20.90
CA THR A 7 -39.27 -28.86 -20.32
C THR A 7 -38.27 -27.71 -20.48
N THR A 8 -38.35 -26.82 -19.48
CA THR A 8 -37.26 -26.03 -18.91
C THR A 8 -36.00 -26.88 -18.64
N SER A 9 -34.92 -26.66 -19.40
CA SER A 9 -33.61 -27.23 -19.06
C SER A 9 -32.42 -26.35 -19.49
N PHE A 10 -32.58 -25.51 -20.52
CA PHE A 10 -31.49 -24.63 -21.00
C PHE A 10 -31.14 -23.45 -20.07
N GLY A 11 -32.03 -23.09 -19.14
CA GLY A 11 -31.89 -21.89 -18.31
C GLY A 11 -30.87 -22.00 -17.17
N THR A 12 -30.45 -23.21 -16.77
CA THR A 12 -29.49 -23.39 -15.66
C THR A 12 -28.04 -23.36 -16.13
N SER A 13 -27.77 -23.89 -17.33
CA SER A 13 -26.42 -23.92 -17.93
C SER A 13 -25.97 -22.54 -18.36
N ALA A 14 -26.77 -21.83 -19.17
CA ALA A 14 -26.45 -20.47 -19.61
C ALA A 14 -26.27 -19.50 -18.42
N ARG A 15 -27.09 -19.65 -17.38
CA ARG A 15 -26.98 -18.86 -16.15
C ARG A 15 -25.69 -19.16 -15.38
N ARG A 16 -25.24 -20.42 -15.34
CA ARG A 16 -23.93 -20.78 -14.75
C ARG A 16 -22.79 -20.16 -15.54
N PHE A 17 -22.86 -20.15 -16.87
CA PHE A 17 -21.85 -19.50 -17.71
C PHE A 17 -21.78 -17.99 -17.49
N CYS A 18 -22.92 -17.30 -17.43
CA CYS A 18 -22.94 -15.86 -17.12
C CYS A 18 -22.37 -15.56 -15.74
N VAL A 19 -22.73 -16.35 -14.72
CA VAL A 19 -22.22 -16.17 -13.36
C VAL A 19 -20.71 -16.39 -13.32
N LEU A 20 -20.19 -17.44 -13.97
CA LEU A 20 -18.75 -17.70 -14.04
C LEU A 20 -18.00 -16.56 -14.74
N GLN A 21 -18.55 -16.06 -15.85
CA GLN A 21 -17.97 -14.99 -16.63
C GLN A 21 -17.92 -13.67 -15.86
N VAL A 22 -19.00 -13.32 -15.14
CA VAL A 22 -19.03 -12.13 -14.28
C VAL A 22 -18.05 -12.26 -13.13
N LEU A 23 -17.96 -13.44 -12.50
CA LEU A 23 -17.02 -13.67 -11.40
C LEU A 23 -15.56 -13.53 -11.86
N LEU A 24 -15.23 -14.06 -13.05
CA LEU A 24 -13.91 -13.94 -13.65
C LEU A 24 -13.54 -12.47 -13.91
N LEU A 25 -14.44 -11.71 -14.55
CA LEU A 25 -14.21 -10.29 -14.84
C LEU A 25 -14.05 -9.46 -13.56
N LEU A 26 -14.85 -9.75 -12.53
CA LEU A 26 -14.74 -9.09 -11.23
C LEU A 26 -13.39 -9.40 -10.57
N SER A 27 -12.96 -10.67 -10.59
CA SER A 27 -11.66 -11.06 -10.03
C SER A 27 -10.49 -10.37 -10.74
N LEU A 28 -10.56 -10.24 -12.06
CA LEU A 28 -9.53 -9.55 -12.86
C LEU A 28 -9.50 -8.05 -12.53
N LEU A 29 -10.66 -7.41 -12.43
CA LEU A 29 -10.76 -5.99 -12.06
C LEU A 29 -10.21 -5.74 -10.66
N LEU A 30 -10.52 -6.62 -9.70
CA LEU A 30 -9.99 -6.54 -8.34
C LEU A 30 -8.46 -6.68 -8.33
N THR A 31 -7.92 -7.60 -9.14
CA THR A 31 -6.46 -7.80 -9.22
C THR A 31 -5.74 -6.58 -9.79
N MET A 32 -6.37 -5.86 -10.73
CA MET A 32 -5.82 -4.62 -11.30
C MET A 32 -5.93 -3.42 -10.33
N LEU A 33 -6.88 -3.46 -9.40
CA LEU A 33 -7.06 -2.40 -8.40
C LEU A 33 -6.20 -2.61 -7.15
N VAL A 34 -5.69 -3.83 -6.93
CA VAL A 34 -4.68 -4.07 -5.89
C VAL A 34 -3.42 -3.32 -6.31
N PRO A 35 -3.01 -2.26 -5.58
CA PRO A 35 -1.72 -1.64 -5.84
C PRO A 35 -0.66 -2.72 -5.63
N SER A 36 0.07 -3.04 -6.69
CA SER A 36 1.29 -3.82 -6.59
C SER A 36 2.25 -3.04 -5.69
N THR A 37 2.25 -3.35 -4.39
CA THR A 37 3.28 -2.88 -3.47
C THR A 37 4.54 -3.69 -3.78
N SER A 38 5.08 -3.53 -4.99
CA SER A 38 6.44 -3.97 -5.27
C SER A 38 7.33 -3.09 -4.40
N GLY A 39 7.82 -3.68 -3.31
CA GLY A 39 8.66 -3.01 -2.35
C GLY A 39 9.83 -2.34 -3.06
N GLN A 40 9.83 -1.02 -3.07
CA GLN A 40 10.98 -0.14 -3.20
C GLN A 40 10.47 1.30 -3.23
N ASN A 41 10.08 1.80 -2.05
CA ASN A 41 10.31 3.22 -1.71
C ASN A 41 10.23 3.45 -0.20
N SER A 42 10.80 2.54 0.60
CA SER A 42 10.92 2.75 2.05
C SER A 42 11.87 3.91 2.40
N GLU A 43 12.60 4.45 1.43
CA GLU A 43 13.51 5.57 1.64
C GLU A 43 12.82 6.93 1.54
N MET A 44 11.73 7.04 0.76
CA MET A 44 10.96 8.29 0.63
C MET A 44 9.92 8.47 1.75
N TYR A 45 9.52 7.36 2.39
CA TYR A 45 8.62 7.33 3.54
C TYR A 45 9.33 6.93 4.84
N ALA A 46 10.65 7.14 4.93
CA ALA A 46 11.25 7.37 6.25
C ALA A 46 10.59 8.66 6.75
N GLU A 47 9.45 8.50 7.41
CA GLU A 47 8.64 9.57 7.97
C GLU A 47 9.58 10.60 8.61
N LEU A 48 9.33 11.90 8.37
CA LEU A 48 10.06 13.04 8.94
C LEU A 48 9.87 13.13 10.47
N ARG A 49 10.15 12.05 11.19
CA ARG A 49 10.13 11.92 12.64
C ARG A 49 11.49 12.20 13.24
N CYS A 50 12.55 12.26 12.43
CA CYS A 50 13.80 12.90 12.82
C CYS A 50 13.48 14.37 13.12
N THR A 51 13.94 14.86 14.26
CA THR A 51 13.63 16.23 14.68
C THR A 51 14.51 17.24 13.92
N CYS A 52 15.73 16.83 13.55
CA CYS A 52 16.68 17.63 12.79
C CYS A 52 16.46 17.45 11.28
N LEU A 53 15.77 18.43 10.67
CA LEU A 53 15.58 18.47 9.20
C LEU A 53 16.82 18.98 8.45
N LYS A 54 17.67 19.77 9.11
CA LYS A 54 18.87 20.36 8.53
C LYS A 54 19.97 20.44 9.59
N THR A 55 21.18 20.03 9.21
CA THR A 55 22.36 20.05 10.07
C THR A 55 23.34 21.12 9.62
N MET A 56 24.13 21.65 10.56
CA MET A 56 25.24 22.57 10.29
C MET A 56 26.53 21.94 10.81
N SER A 57 27.59 21.98 10.00
CA SER A 57 28.89 21.37 10.33
C SER A 57 29.90 22.36 10.92
N ARG A 58 29.64 23.67 10.82
CA ARG A 58 30.53 24.73 11.31
C ARG A 58 29.86 25.55 12.38
N ILE A 59 30.15 25.20 13.64
CA ILE A 59 29.77 25.93 14.84
C ILE A 59 31.02 26.03 15.71
N HIS A 60 31.24 27.20 16.31
CA HIS A 60 32.36 27.39 17.23
C HIS A 60 32.00 26.77 18.59
N PRO A 61 32.83 25.88 19.19
CA PRO A 61 32.45 25.18 20.42
C PRO A 61 32.05 26.10 21.58
N SER A 62 32.62 27.31 21.65
CA SER A 62 32.29 28.27 22.71
C SER A 62 30.88 28.87 22.61
N SER A 63 30.19 28.74 21.47
CA SER A 63 28.79 29.19 21.34
C SER A 63 27.79 28.12 21.77
N ILE A 64 28.24 26.90 22.07
CA ILE A 64 27.38 25.78 22.46
C ILE A 64 27.23 25.79 23.98
N SER A 65 26.04 26.15 24.47
CA SER A 65 25.74 26.15 25.91
C SER A 65 25.31 24.77 26.44
N LYS A 66 24.63 24.00 25.59
CA LYS A 66 24.15 22.64 25.87
C LYS A 66 24.18 21.87 24.57
N LEU A 67 24.55 20.59 24.65
CA LEU A 67 24.50 19.65 23.54
C LEU A 67 23.61 18.49 23.96
N GLU A 68 22.62 18.17 23.13
CA GLU A 68 21.77 17.01 23.31
C GLU A 68 22.05 15.98 22.21
N VAL A 69 22.24 14.73 22.64
CA VAL A 69 22.56 13.62 21.75
C VAL A 69 21.38 12.66 21.73
N ILE A 70 20.73 12.56 20.57
CA ILE A 70 19.61 11.65 20.35
C ILE A 70 20.14 10.47 19.55
N ARG A 71 20.07 9.27 20.14
CA ARG A 71 20.47 8.04 19.46
C ARG A 71 19.44 7.63 18.42
N GLU A 72 19.89 6.85 17.45
CA GLU A 72 19.04 6.21 16.46
C GLU A 72 17.89 5.44 17.13
N GLY A 73 16.69 5.56 16.56
CA GLY A 73 15.47 4.92 17.05
C GLY A 73 14.63 4.34 15.92
N VAL A 74 13.55 3.65 16.30
CA VAL A 74 12.62 2.99 15.35
C VAL A 74 11.98 3.93 14.34
N HIS A 75 12.00 5.23 14.63
CA HIS A 75 11.41 6.30 13.83
C HIS A 75 12.45 7.20 13.15
N CYS A 76 13.72 7.09 13.53
CA CYS A 76 14.81 7.84 12.90
C CYS A 76 16.09 7.01 13.02
N SER A 77 16.57 6.48 11.90
CA SER A 77 17.79 5.67 11.83
C SER A 77 19.08 6.49 11.79
N LYS A 78 19.01 7.80 12.09
CA LYS A 78 20.16 8.69 12.15
C LYS A 78 20.34 9.19 13.58
N MET A 79 21.59 9.25 14.04
CA MET A 79 21.92 9.98 15.25
C MET A 79 21.71 11.49 15.02
N GLU A 80 21.15 12.18 16.01
CA GLU A 80 20.91 13.62 15.95
C GLU A 80 21.66 14.34 17.06
N LEU A 81 22.10 15.57 16.76
CA LEU A 81 22.78 16.47 17.67
C LEU A 81 22.02 17.81 17.65
N MET A 82 21.59 18.28 18.82
CA MET A 82 20.92 19.57 19.02
C MET A 82 21.70 20.49 19.94
#